data_AF-A0A7R9TEI4-F1
#
_entry.id   AF-A0A7R9TEI4-F1
#
_cell.length_a   1.000
_cell.length_b   1.000
_cell.length_c   1.000
_cell.angle_alpha   90.00
_cell.angle_beta   90.00
_cell.angle_gamma   90.00
#
_symmetry.space_group_name_H-M   'P 1'
#
loop_
_entity.id
_entity.type
_entity.pdbx_description
1 polymer ?
#
loop_
_entity_poly.entity_id
_entity_poly.type
_entity_poly.pdbx_seq_one_letter_code
_entity_poly.pdbx_strand_id
1 'polypeptide(L)'
;RRCGHGAVALVGGATARIGDPSGKSAERPMMDDEVLERNLRAIGAQLGKLLRAEVDVVAGEEGGEEAEGADDSSADATTADATAGSIAILDNMSWYRDMSALEFLRDIGRFARVSVMMNKDSVKSRLSSEDGMSFTEFSYQLLQGWDFAHLHREHGVRVQIGGSDQWGNITAGTDLIRKTATSSGASSDAPEAAGEQEEVSSSSPSSSSQQQEQEQ
;
A
#
# COMPACT_ATOMS: atom_id res chain seq x y z
N ARG A 1 -7.07 11.42 9.52
CA ARG A 1 -8.05 11.47 10.63
C ARG A 1 -8.09 12.80 11.38
N ARG A 2 -7.10 13.16 12.23
CA ARG A 2 -7.15 14.38 13.08
C ARG A 2 -7.26 15.71 12.31
N CYS A 3 -6.91 15.70 11.02
CA CYS A 3 -7.06 16.84 10.10
C CYS A 3 -8.24 16.64 9.12
N GLY A 4 -9.35 16.02 9.54
CA GLY A 4 -10.52 15.76 8.70
C GLY A 4 -10.38 14.64 7.64
N HIS A 5 -9.17 14.25 7.24
CA HIS A 5 -9.00 13.20 6.22
C HIS A 5 -9.53 11.84 6.68
N GLY A 6 -10.34 11.19 5.83
CA GLY A 6 -10.66 9.77 5.96
C GLY A 6 -9.41 8.88 5.80
N ALA A 7 -9.47 7.65 6.32
CA ALA A 7 -8.37 6.70 6.27
C ALA A 7 -8.87 5.26 6.04
N VAL A 8 -8.14 4.49 5.23
CA VAL A 8 -8.35 3.05 5.07
C VAL A 8 -7.14 2.33 5.68
N ALA A 9 -7.39 1.39 6.59
CA ALA A 9 -6.38 0.47 7.09
C ALA A 9 -6.55 -0.88 6.39
N LEU A 10 -5.62 -1.22 5.51
CA LEU A 10 -5.66 -2.48 4.77
C LEU A 10 -4.94 -3.60 5.54
N VAL A 11 -5.66 -4.68 5.80
CA VAL A 11 -5.16 -5.97 6.24
C VAL A 11 -4.84 -6.81 5.00
N GLY A 12 -3.67 -7.45 5.01
CA GLY A 12 -3.16 -8.19 3.84
C GLY A 12 -3.48 -9.68 3.88
N GLY A 13 -4.74 -10.11 3.92
CA GLY A 13 -5.10 -11.53 4.03
C GLY A 13 -4.60 -12.39 2.86
N ALA A 14 -4.59 -11.84 1.64
CA ALA A 14 -3.98 -12.47 0.47
C ALA A 14 -2.47 -12.23 0.39
N THR A 15 -2.02 -10.97 0.52
CA THR A 15 -0.60 -10.63 0.37
C THR A 15 0.29 -11.24 1.46
N ALA A 16 -0.23 -11.53 2.65
CA ALA A 16 0.52 -12.21 3.71
C ALA A 16 0.80 -13.70 3.40
N ARG A 17 0.01 -14.35 2.51
CA ARG A 17 0.23 -15.71 2.00
C ARG A 17 1.39 -15.78 1.00
N ILE A 18 1.69 -14.66 0.35
CA ILE A 18 2.78 -14.49 -0.63
C ILE A 18 4.06 -14.05 0.08
N GLY A 19 3.95 -13.04 0.94
CA GLY A 19 5.07 -12.47 1.69
C GLY A 19 5.85 -11.41 0.90
N ASP A 20 6.07 -10.25 1.52
CA ASP A 20 6.87 -9.18 0.94
C ASP A 20 8.38 -9.53 1.00
N PRO A 21 9.14 -9.53 -0.10
CA PRO A 21 10.59 -9.69 -0.08
C PRO A 21 11.34 -8.42 0.39
N SER A 22 10.67 -7.27 0.49
CA SER A 22 11.30 -5.99 0.82
C SER A 22 11.96 -6.01 2.20
N GLY A 23 13.23 -5.57 2.25
CA GLY A 23 14.02 -5.52 3.49
C GLY A 23 14.47 -6.87 4.05
N LYS A 24 14.36 -7.98 3.30
CA LYS A 24 14.72 -9.34 3.76
C LYS A 24 15.79 -10.00 2.90
N SER A 25 16.63 -10.80 3.54
CA SER A 25 17.71 -11.55 2.90
C SER A 25 17.34 -12.99 2.49
N ALA A 26 16.33 -13.59 3.14
CA ALA A 26 15.93 -14.98 2.96
C ALA A 26 14.42 -15.10 2.69
N GLU A 27 14.01 -16.20 2.04
CA GLU A 27 12.60 -16.48 1.76
C GLU A 27 11.80 -16.68 3.06
N ARG A 28 10.53 -16.27 3.05
CA ARG A 28 9.65 -16.47 4.21
C ARG A 28 9.16 -17.92 4.23
N PRO A 29 9.31 -18.68 5.33
CA PRO A 29 8.68 -19.99 5.42
C PRO A 29 7.17 -19.85 5.31
N MET A 30 6.54 -20.71 4.50
CA MET A 30 5.09 -20.78 4.37
C MET A 30 4.47 -21.00 5.75
N MET A 31 3.58 -20.09 6.13
CA MET A 31 2.78 -20.24 7.35
C MET A 31 1.57 -21.10 7.05
N ASP A 32 1.18 -21.91 8.03
CA ASP A 32 -0.09 -22.62 7.99
C ASP A 32 -1.28 -21.64 8.00
N ASP A 33 -2.36 -22.04 7.33
CA ASP A 33 -3.53 -21.18 7.09
C ASP A 33 -4.24 -20.83 8.41
N GLU A 34 -4.37 -21.78 9.35
CA GLU A 34 -4.98 -21.51 10.66
C GLU A 34 -4.16 -20.49 11.46
N VAL A 35 -2.83 -20.60 11.39
CA VAL A 35 -1.90 -19.66 12.02
C VAL A 35 -2.04 -18.27 11.38
N LEU A 36 -2.17 -18.21 10.07
CA LEU A 36 -2.34 -16.95 9.35
C LEU A 36 -3.69 -16.28 9.70
N GLU A 37 -4.80 -17.01 9.64
CA GLU A 37 -6.13 -16.48 10.00
C GLU A 37 -6.18 -15.97 11.44
N ARG A 38 -5.57 -16.70 12.38
CA ARG A 38 -5.42 -16.24 13.78
C ARG A 38 -4.64 -14.92 13.86
N ASN A 39 -3.56 -14.80 13.10
CA ASN A 39 -2.75 -13.58 13.07
C ASN A 39 -3.51 -12.40 12.45
N LEU A 40 -4.22 -12.62 11.33
CA LEU A 40 -5.05 -11.60 10.67
C LEU A 40 -6.16 -11.09 11.60
N ARG A 41 -6.87 -12.00 12.29
CA ARG A 41 -7.89 -11.66 13.29
C ARG A 41 -7.31 -10.82 14.45
N ALA A 42 -6.13 -11.19 14.93
CA ALA A 42 -5.45 -10.45 16.00
C ALA A 42 -5.01 -9.04 15.54
N ILE A 43 -4.47 -8.91 14.32
CA ILE A 43 -4.06 -7.63 13.73
C ILE A 43 -5.28 -6.73 13.50
N GLY A 44 -6.37 -7.23 12.93
CA GLY A 44 -7.62 -6.48 12.74
C GLY A 44 -8.18 -5.95 14.06
N ALA A 45 -8.21 -6.79 15.11
CA ALA A 45 -8.64 -6.38 16.45
C ALA A 45 -7.70 -5.34 17.10
N GLN A 46 -6.39 -5.40 16.82
CA GLN A 46 -5.43 -4.38 17.26
C GLN A 46 -5.61 -3.05 16.51
N LEU A 47 -5.85 -3.11 15.20
CA LEU A 47 -6.12 -1.94 14.36
C LEU A 47 -7.40 -1.22 14.80
N GLY A 48 -8.51 -1.93 15.02
CA GLY A 48 -9.76 -1.34 15.53
C GLY A 48 -9.56 -0.58 16.85
N LYS A 49 -8.84 -1.18 17.80
CA LYS A 49 -8.49 -0.54 19.08
C LYS A 49 -7.59 0.69 18.92
N LEU A 50 -6.53 0.58 18.11
CA LEU A 50 -5.57 1.67 17.88
C LEU A 50 -6.23 2.85 17.16
N LEU A 51 -7.02 2.54 16.14
CA LEU A 51 -7.67 3.52 15.28
C LEU A 51 -8.96 4.07 15.88
N ARG A 52 -9.51 3.49 16.97
CA ARG A 52 -10.81 3.87 17.55
C ARG A 52 -11.86 3.98 16.44
N ALA A 53 -11.98 2.89 15.71
CA ALA A 53 -12.90 2.70 14.60
C ALA A 53 -13.72 1.45 14.90
N GLU A 54 -14.99 1.47 14.51
CA GLU A 54 -15.74 0.22 14.38
C GLU A 54 -15.07 -0.60 13.28
N VAL A 55 -14.96 -1.91 13.51
CA VAL A 55 -14.32 -2.81 12.56
C VAL A 55 -15.41 -3.28 11.61
N ASP A 56 -15.61 -2.55 10.52
CA ASP A 56 -16.32 -3.06 9.34
C ASP A 56 -15.51 -4.21 8.75
N VAL A 57 -15.59 -5.39 9.37
CA VAL A 57 -15.17 -6.63 8.73
C VAL A 57 -16.17 -6.86 7.60
N VAL A 58 -15.89 -6.29 6.44
CA VAL A 58 -16.56 -6.62 5.18
C VAL A 58 -16.11 -8.03 4.77
N ALA A 59 -16.59 -9.02 5.53
CA ALA A 59 -16.93 -10.31 4.96
C ALA A 59 -17.91 -10.05 3.81
N GLY A 60 -17.74 -10.78 2.71
CA GLY A 60 -18.39 -10.45 1.43
C GLY A 60 -19.91 -10.30 1.55
N GLU A 61 -20.46 -9.50 0.64
CA GLU A 61 -21.89 -9.22 0.54
C GLU A 61 -22.70 -10.53 0.35
N GLU A 62 -23.23 -11.08 1.45
CA GLU A 62 -24.41 -11.94 1.41
C GLU A 62 -25.63 -11.07 1.73
N GLY A 63 -26.58 -11.02 0.81
CA GLY A 63 -27.59 -9.98 0.78
C GLY A 63 -28.77 -10.23 1.71
N GLY A 64 -29.30 -9.13 2.24
CA GLY A 64 -30.73 -8.94 2.53
C GLY A 64 -31.29 -9.61 3.79
N GLU A 65 -31.49 -8.80 4.83
CA GLU A 65 -32.73 -8.81 5.60
C GLU A 65 -32.94 -7.43 6.26
N GLU A 66 -34.07 -6.78 5.95
CA GLU A 66 -34.50 -5.55 6.64
C GLU A 66 -35.10 -5.94 8.00
N ALA A 67 -34.42 -5.58 9.10
CA ALA A 67 -34.93 -5.79 10.45
C ALA A 67 -35.53 -4.48 11.00
N GLU A 68 -36.86 -4.36 10.95
CA GLU A 68 -37.59 -3.29 11.63
C GLU A 68 -37.65 -3.51 13.16
N GLY A 69 -37.35 -2.45 13.93
CA GLY A 69 -38.12 -2.14 15.15
C GLY A 69 -37.58 -2.52 16.54
N ALA A 70 -37.42 -1.49 17.38
CA ALA A 70 -37.27 -1.48 18.86
C ALA A 70 -35.95 -2.06 19.43
N ASP A 71 -35.43 -1.59 20.58
CA ASP A 71 -36.06 -0.77 21.64
C ASP A 71 -35.09 0.25 22.28
N ASP A 72 -35.65 1.21 23.01
CA ASP A 72 -34.96 2.31 23.70
C ASP A 72 -34.25 1.85 24.99
N SER A 73 -32.91 2.01 25.05
CA SER A 73 -32.25 2.19 26.34
C SER A 73 -30.97 3.05 26.23
N SER A 74 -30.99 4.15 26.98
CA SER A 74 -29.93 5.16 27.04
C SER A 74 -28.54 4.62 27.40
N ALA A 75 -27.53 4.89 26.57
CA ALA A 75 -26.12 4.78 26.93
C ALA A 75 -25.31 6.00 26.42
N ASP A 76 -25.03 6.90 27.36
CA ASP A 76 -23.98 7.93 27.37
C ASP A 76 -23.46 8.46 26.02
N ALA A 77 -24.06 9.54 25.53
CA ALA A 77 -23.64 10.27 24.34
C ALA A 77 -22.30 11.01 24.57
N THR A 78 -21.19 10.26 24.56
CA THR A 78 -19.86 10.84 24.39
C THR A 78 -19.83 11.59 23.07
N THR A 79 -19.67 12.91 23.12
CA THR A 79 -19.68 13.78 21.95
C THR A 79 -18.62 13.36 20.95
N ALA A 80 -19.04 12.68 19.88
CA ALA A 80 -18.16 12.30 18.78
C ALA A 80 -17.64 13.59 18.11
N ASP A 81 -16.31 13.70 18.02
CA ASP A 81 -15.63 14.82 17.38
C ASP A 81 -16.01 14.86 15.88
N ALA A 82 -16.92 15.77 15.53
CA ALA A 82 -17.44 15.96 14.17
C ALA A 82 -16.38 16.41 13.15
N THR A 83 -15.13 16.62 13.57
CA THR A 83 -13.99 16.92 12.69
C THR A 83 -13.08 15.72 12.41
N ALA A 84 -13.34 14.56 13.03
CA ALA A 84 -12.57 13.35 12.80
C ALA A 84 -13.01 12.63 11.53
N GLY A 85 -12.13 12.58 10.52
CA GLY A 85 -12.39 11.85 9.26
C GLY A 85 -12.68 10.36 9.49
N SER A 86 -13.49 9.77 8.60
CA SER A 86 -13.93 8.37 8.63
C SER A 86 -12.77 7.37 8.62
N ILE A 87 -13.01 6.17 9.14
CA ILE A 87 -12.03 5.07 9.11
C ILE A 87 -12.74 3.81 8.65
N ALA A 88 -12.15 3.12 7.67
CA ALA A 88 -12.51 1.75 7.31
C ALA A 88 -11.31 0.82 7.56
N ILE A 89 -11.59 -0.43 7.94
CA ILE A 89 -10.60 -1.51 8.00
C ILE A 89 -11.03 -2.53 6.96
N LEU A 90 -10.19 -2.83 5.98
CA LEU A 90 -10.51 -3.74 4.87
C LEU A 90 -9.50 -4.89 4.84
N ASP A 91 -9.86 -6.02 4.21
CA ASP A 91 -8.93 -7.13 3.94
C ASP A 91 -8.83 -7.34 2.42
N ASN A 92 -7.62 -7.31 1.86
CA ASN A 92 -7.43 -7.53 0.41
C ASN A 92 -7.83 -8.93 -0.08
N MET A 93 -8.02 -9.90 0.83
CA MET A 93 -8.60 -11.19 0.46
C MET A 93 -9.99 -11.05 -0.19
N SER A 94 -10.77 -10.00 0.10
CA SER A 94 -12.10 -9.81 -0.48
C SER A 94 -12.11 -9.67 -2.01
N TRP A 95 -11.07 -9.09 -2.61
CA TRP A 95 -10.94 -8.95 -4.07
C TRP A 95 -10.00 -9.96 -4.74
N TYR A 96 -9.22 -10.72 -3.98
CA TYR A 96 -8.38 -11.80 -4.52
C TYR A 96 -9.01 -13.19 -4.43
N ARG A 97 -9.94 -13.44 -3.50
CA ARG A 97 -10.59 -14.74 -3.31
C ARG A 97 -11.12 -15.34 -4.61
N ASP A 98 -11.80 -14.51 -5.40
CA ASP A 98 -12.49 -14.92 -6.63
C ASP A 98 -11.75 -14.50 -7.91
N MET A 99 -10.56 -13.89 -7.78
CA MET A 99 -9.75 -13.47 -8.93
C MET A 99 -9.04 -14.68 -9.56
N SER A 100 -9.39 -15.01 -10.80
CA SER A 100 -8.67 -16.04 -11.54
C SER A 100 -7.26 -15.60 -11.97
N ALA A 101 -6.35 -16.55 -12.17
CA ALA A 101 -5.01 -16.27 -12.70
C ALA A 101 -5.05 -15.59 -14.09
N LEU A 102 -6.08 -15.85 -14.89
CA LEU A 102 -6.27 -15.19 -16.19
C LEU A 102 -6.65 -13.72 -16.03
N GLU A 103 -7.50 -13.39 -15.06
CA GLU A 103 -7.87 -12.00 -14.75
C GLU A 103 -6.68 -11.25 -14.15
N PHE A 104 -5.93 -11.86 -13.23
CA PHE A 104 -4.68 -11.30 -12.71
C PHE A 104 -3.71 -10.94 -13.85
N LEU A 105 -3.46 -11.87 -14.78
CA LEU A 105 -2.55 -11.63 -15.91
C LEU A 105 -3.10 -10.59 -16.90
N ARG A 106 -4.41 -10.60 -17.16
CA ARG A 106 -5.08 -9.68 -18.09
C ARG A 106 -5.15 -8.26 -17.53
N ASP A 107 -5.49 -8.09 -16.27
CA ASP A 107 -5.89 -6.79 -15.72
C ASP A 107 -4.76 -6.12 -14.92
N ILE A 108 -3.83 -6.91 -14.38
CA ILE A 108 -2.63 -6.43 -13.66
C ILE A 108 -1.37 -6.71 -14.50
N GLY A 109 -1.18 -7.98 -14.91
CA GLY A 109 0.03 -8.45 -15.59
C GLY A 109 0.37 -7.70 -16.89
N ARG A 110 -0.62 -7.29 -17.69
CA ARG A 110 -0.40 -6.52 -18.94
C ARG A 110 0.34 -5.18 -18.73
N PHE A 111 0.29 -4.60 -17.53
CA PHE A 111 0.92 -3.33 -17.18
C PHE A 111 2.29 -3.51 -16.49
N ALA A 112 2.61 -4.75 -16.13
CA ALA A 112 3.86 -5.15 -15.48
C ALA A 112 4.98 -5.30 -16.51
N ARG A 113 5.97 -4.40 -16.47
CA ARG A 113 7.20 -4.53 -17.27
C ARG A 113 8.27 -5.20 -16.40
N VAL A 114 8.61 -6.44 -16.72
CA VAL A 114 9.59 -7.26 -15.97
C VAL A 114 10.91 -6.51 -15.74
N SER A 115 11.42 -5.80 -16.75
CA SER A 115 12.63 -4.98 -16.63
C SER A 115 12.53 -3.82 -15.63
N VAL A 116 11.34 -3.28 -15.40
CA VAL A 116 11.10 -2.24 -14.37
C VAL A 116 11.01 -2.88 -12.99
N MET A 117 10.32 -4.02 -12.88
CA MET A 117 10.20 -4.80 -11.63
C MET A 117 11.56 -5.27 -11.13
N MET A 118 12.38 -5.85 -12.01
CA MET A 118 13.77 -6.26 -11.71
C MET A 118 14.69 -5.10 -11.35
N ASN A 119 14.33 -3.86 -11.70
CA ASN A 119 15.17 -2.70 -11.43
C ASN A 119 14.98 -2.09 -10.03
N LYS A 120 13.98 -2.52 -9.26
CA LYS A 120 13.78 -2.09 -7.87
C LYS A 120 14.88 -2.64 -6.97
N ASP A 121 15.36 -1.84 -6.03
CA ASP A 121 16.51 -2.21 -5.19
C ASP A 121 16.22 -3.38 -4.24
N SER A 122 15.00 -3.49 -3.71
CA SER A 122 14.55 -4.66 -2.96
C SER A 122 14.62 -5.95 -3.79
N VAL A 123 14.21 -5.88 -5.06
CA VAL A 123 14.23 -7.00 -6.00
C VAL A 123 15.65 -7.36 -6.42
N LYS A 124 16.50 -6.37 -6.73
CA LYS A 124 17.93 -6.56 -7.03
C LYS A 124 18.68 -7.24 -5.88
N SER A 125 18.48 -6.74 -4.65
CA SER A 125 19.14 -7.25 -3.44
C SER A 125 18.78 -8.72 -3.19
N ARG A 126 17.48 -9.05 -3.24
CA ARG A 126 16.98 -10.42 -3.05
C ARG A 126 17.41 -11.36 -4.20
N LEU A 127 17.31 -10.93 -5.47
CA LEU A 127 17.82 -11.70 -6.62
C LEU A 127 19.34 -11.98 -6.56
N SER A 128 20.11 -11.16 -5.84
CA SER A 128 21.55 -11.33 -5.66
C SER A 128 21.92 -12.13 -4.39
N SER A 129 20.92 -12.59 -3.62
CA SER A 129 21.12 -13.47 -2.46
C SER A 129 21.34 -14.92 -2.89
N GLU A 130 21.97 -15.74 -2.03
CA GLU A 130 22.25 -17.16 -2.33
C GLU A 130 20.97 -17.97 -2.62
N ASP A 131 19.87 -17.64 -1.95
CA ASP A 131 18.55 -18.27 -2.14
C ASP A 131 17.79 -17.73 -3.37
N GLY A 132 18.28 -16.69 -4.05
CA GLY A 132 17.61 -16.04 -5.18
C GLY A 132 16.28 -15.37 -4.82
N MET A 133 15.29 -15.45 -5.70
CA MET A 133 13.91 -14.97 -5.45
C MET A 133 12.90 -15.88 -6.16
N SER A 134 11.82 -16.27 -5.48
CA SER A 134 10.75 -17.05 -6.11
C SER A 134 9.80 -16.18 -6.95
N PHE A 135 9.11 -16.77 -7.93
CA PHE A 135 8.10 -16.05 -8.72
C PHE A 135 6.95 -15.52 -7.84
N THR A 136 6.67 -16.21 -6.73
CA THR A 136 5.75 -15.81 -5.66
C THR A 136 6.17 -14.48 -5.05
N GLU A 137 7.40 -14.38 -4.51
CA GLU A 137 7.96 -13.13 -3.99
C GLU A 137 8.00 -12.02 -5.05
N PHE A 138 8.42 -12.35 -6.29
CA PHE A 138 8.53 -11.38 -7.38
C PHE A 138 7.18 -10.74 -7.74
N SER A 139 6.10 -11.51 -7.66
CA SER A 139 4.73 -11.09 -7.97
C SER A 139 4.09 -10.25 -6.87
N TYR A 140 4.63 -10.24 -5.65
CA TYR A 140 4.10 -9.49 -4.50
C TYR A 140 3.84 -8.00 -4.82
N GLN A 141 4.79 -7.35 -5.50
CA GLN A 141 4.69 -5.93 -5.88
C GLN A 141 3.51 -5.62 -6.81
N LEU A 142 3.01 -6.61 -7.56
CA LEU A 142 1.84 -6.47 -8.44
C LEU A 142 0.54 -6.51 -7.63
N LEU A 143 0.48 -7.35 -6.61
CA LEU A 143 -0.66 -7.43 -5.69
C LEU A 143 -0.77 -6.14 -4.87
N GLN A 144 0.32 -5.69 -4.22
CA GLN A 144 0.28 -4.41 -3.47
C GLN A 144 0.00 -3.20 -4.39
N GLY A 145 0.47 -3.23 -5.64
CA GLY A 145 0.14 -2.22 -6.63
C GLY A 145 -1.35 -2.24 -7.01
N TRP A 146 -1.95 -3.42 -7.17
CA TRP A 146 -3.37 -3.57 -7.44
C TRP A 146 -4.25 -3.21 -6.25
N ASP A 147 -3.83 -3.49 -5.03
CA ASP A 147 -4.53 -3.06 -3.81
C ASP A 147 -4.73 -1.54 -3.79
N PHE A 148 -3.68 -0.78 -4.15
CA PHE A 148 -3.80 0.69 -4.27
C PHE A 148 -4.72 1.09 -5.44
N ALA A 149 -4.65 0.40 -6.59
CA ALA A 149 -5.54 0.68 -7.72
C ALA A 149 -7.02 0.38 -7.42
N HIS A 150 -7.31 -0.69 -6.67
CA HIS A 150 -8.64 -1.05 -6.20
C HIS A 150 -9.16 -0.02 -5.19
N LEU A 151 -8.38 0.29 -4.15
CA LEU A 151 -8.76 1.30 -3.14
C LEU A 151 -8.92 2.71 -3.73
N HIS A 152 -8.16 3.06 -4.77
CA HIS A 152 -8.33 4.31 -5.51
C HIS A 152 -9.68 4.35 -6.25
N ARG A 153 -10.09 3.23 -6.87
CA ARG A 153 -11.33 3.13 -7.65
C ARG A 153 -12.58 3.05 -6.76
N GLU A 154 -12.60 2.14 -5.79
CA GLU A 154 -13.80 1.87 -4.97
C GLU A 154 -13.95 2.83 -3.78
N HIS A 155 -12.85 3.28 -3.19
CA HIS A 155 -12.86 4.07 -1.95
C HIS A 155 -12.25 5.48 -2.11
N GLY A 156 -11.89 5.89 -3.33
CA GLY A 156 -11.33 7.22 -3.61
C GLY A 156 -9.97 7.50 -2.95
N VAL A 157 -9.24 6.45 -2.54
CA VAL A 157 -7.94 6.57 -1.84
C VAL A 157 -6.89 7.11 -2.81
N ARG A 158 -6.38 8.32 -2.52
CA ARG A 158 -5.39 9.03 -3.36
C ARG A 158 -3.96 9.03 -2.80
N VAL A 159 -3.76 8.54 -1.59
CA VAL A 159 -2.44 8.50 -0.91
C VAL A 159 -2.28 7.16 -0.20
N GLN A 160 -1.16 6.49 -0.46
CA GLN A 160 -0.72 5.32 0.30
C GLN A 160 0.46 5.71 1.19
N ILE A 161 0.51 5.17 2.42
CA ILE A 161 1.55 5.45 3.42
C ILE A 161 2.11 4.09 3.88
N GLY A 162 3.42 4.01 4.08
CA GLY A 162 4.11 2.80 4.54
C GLY A 162 5.49 3.11 5.14
N GLY A 163 6.22 2.07 5.53
CA GLY A 163 7.62 2.18 5.97
C GLY A 163 8.56 2.59 4.83
N SER A 164 9.82 2.92 5.15
CA SER A 164 10.84 3.27 4.14
C SER A 164 11.15 2.13 3.19
N ASP A 165 11.04 0.89 3.67
CA ASP A 165 11.12 -0.36 2.90
C ASP A 165 10.01 -0.49 1.84
N GLN A 166 8.86 0.17 2.03
CA GLN A 166 7.68 0.07 1.17
C GLN A 166 7.69 1.02 -0.03
N TRP A 167 8.64 1.97 -0.11
CA TRP A 167 8.71 2.98 -1.18
C TRP A 167 8.67 2.37 -2.59
N GLY A 168 9.37 1.24 -2.77
CA GLY A 168 9.39 0.49 -4.03
C GLY A 168 8.03 -0.05 -4.46
N ASN A 169 7.19 -0.47 -3.51
CA ASN A 169 5.86 -1.01 -3.80
C ASN A 169 4.82 0.11 -3.96
N ILE A 170 4.90 1.17 -3.13
CA ILE A 170 4.02 2.35 -3.22
C ILE A 170 4.14 3.01 -4.60
N THR A 171 5.37 3.23 -5.08
CA THR A 171 5.62 3.80 -6.42
C THR A 171 5.10 2.92 -7.55
N ALA A 172 5.13 1.58 -7.39
CA ALA A 172 4.54 0.64 -8.36
C ALA A 172 3.01 0.77 -8.45
N GLY A 173 2.33 0.99 -7.31
CA GLY A 173 0.88 1.22 -7.27
C GLY A 173 0.47 2.52 -7.98
N THR A 174 1.18 3.63 -7.74
CA THR A 174 0.95 4.90 -8.45
C THR A 174 1.12 4.75 -9.96
N ASP A 175 2.16 4.03 -10.41
CA ASP A 175 2.38 3.73 -11.83
C ASP A 175 1.26 2.85 -12.42
N LEU A 176 0.72 1.91 -11.65
CA LEU A 176 -0.38 1.05 -12.10
C LEU A 176 -1.67 1.86 -12.27
N ILE A 177 -2.02 2.71 -11.30
CA ILE A 177 -3.18 3.62 -11.36
C ILE A 177 -3.15 4.49 -12.63
N ARG A 178 -2.00 5.08 -12.95
CA ARG A 178 -1.85 5.92 -14.16
C ARG A 178 -2.05 5.11 -15.45
N LYS A 179 -1.54 3.87 -15.49
CA LYS A 179 -1.66 2.98 -16.67
C LYS A 179 -3.09 2.47 -16.86
N THR A 180 -3.76 2.07 -15.79
CA THR A 180 -5.15 1.58 -15.86
C THR A 180 -6.11 2.70 -16.26
N ALA A 181 -6.00 3.89 -15.66
CA ALA A 181 -6.78 5.07 -16.04
C ALA A 181 -6.63 5.42 -17.54
N THR A 182 -5.39 5.45 -18.04
CA THR A 182 -5.09 5.71 -19.46
C THR A 182 -5.69 4.65 -20.39
N SER A 183 -5.69 3.37 -19.96
CA SER A 183 -6.23 2.27 -20.77
C SER A 183 -7.75 2.22 -20.82
N SER A 184 -8.44 2.82 -19.84
CA SER A 184 -9.90 2.85 -19.73
C SER A 184 -10.56 4.02 -20.47
N GLY A 185 -9.77 4.86 -21.17
CA GLY A 185 -10.31 6.00 -21.93
C GLY A 185 -10.78 7.18 -21.07
N ALA A 186 -10.38 7.23 -19.80
CA ALA A 186 -10.73 8.33 -18.89
C ALA A 186 -9.95 9.61 -19.22
N SER A 187 -10.51 10.43 -20.12
CA SER A 187 -10.13 11.84 -20.27
C SER A 187 -10.58 12.66 -19.05
N SER A 188 -9.84 13.75 -18.77
CA SER A 188 -10.07 14.77 -17.73
C SER A 188 -10.19 14.28 -16.28
N ASP A 189 -9.04 14.13 -15.60
CA ASP A 189 -8.62 15.09 -14.55
C ASP A 189 -7.38 14.56 -13.80
N ALA A 190 -6.21 15.06 -14.19
CA ALA A 190 -4.96 14.85 -13.46
C ALA A 190 -4.37 16.23 -13.12
N PRO A 191 -4.23 16.59 -11.83
CA PRO A 191 -3.53 17.81 -11.45
C PRO A 191 -2.04 17.66 -11.74
N GLU A 192 -1.48 18.69 -12.36
CA GLU A 192 -0.07 18.77 -12.76
C GLU A 192 0.84 18.90 -11.54
N ALA A 193 1.40 17.79 -11.07
CA ALA A 193 2.44 17.76 -10.04
C ALA A 193 3.83 17.85 -10.68
N ALA A 194 4.13 18.98 -11.32
CA ALA A 194 5.48 19.31 -11.77
C ALA A 194 6.33 19.73 -10.55
N GLY A 195 7.00 18.76 -9.93
CA GLY A 195 8.07 19.03 -8.99
C GLY A 195 9.34 19.40 -9.73
N GLU A 196 9.65 20.69 -9.81
CA GLU A 196 10.93 21.18 -10.35
C GLU A 196 12.08 20.61 -9.49
N GLN A 197 13.03 19.94 -10.15
CA GLN A 197 14.30 19.58 -9.53
C GLN A 197 15.23 20.79 -9.67
N GLU A 198 15.33 21.62 -8.62
CA GLU A 198 16.42 22.60 -8.53
C GLU A 198 17.76 21.85 -8.38
N GLU A 199 18.50 21.73 -9.48
CA GLU A 199 19.92 21.43 -9.42
C GLU A 199 20.64 22.58 -8.71
N VAL A 200 21.04 22.35 -7.45
CA VAL A 200 21.90 23.28 -6.72
C VAL A 200 23.31 23.25 -7.33
N SER A 201 23.50 24.07 -8.35
CA SER A 201 24.79 24.34 -8.98
C SER A 201 25.76 24.96 -7.97
N SER A 202 26.73 24.16 -7.53
CA SER A 202 27.79 24.60 -6.61
C SER A 202 28.82 25.45 -7.36
N SER A 203 28.61 26.77 -7.40
CA SER A 203 29.58 27.73 -7.93
C SER A 203 30.66 28.05 -6.91
N SER A 204 31.86 27.48 -7.09
CA SER A 204 33.05 27.82 -6.31
C SER A 204 33.57 29.22 -6.67
N PRO A 205 33.76 30.16 -5.71
CA PRO A 205 34.50 31.38 -5.96
C PRO A 205 36.01 31.12 -5.87
N SER A 206 36.76 31.49 -6.89
CA SER A 206 38.23 31.48 -6.85
C SER A 206 38.76 32.67 -6.03
N SER A 207 39.55 32.40 -4.99
CA SER A 207 40.30 33.42 -4.25
C SER A 207 41.71 32.93 -3.93
N SER A 208 42.63 33.11 -4.87
CA SER A 208 44.07 32.97 -4.60
C SER A 208 44.60 34.22 -3.93
N SER A 209 45.17 34.12 -2.71
CA SER A 209 46.35 34.88 -2.26
C SER A 209 46.64 34.74 -0.77
N GLN A 210 47.92 34.42 -0.45
CA GLN A 210 48.63 34.76 0.80
C GLN A 210 48.13 34.05 2.10
N GLN A 211 48.96 33.66 3.06
CA GLN A 211 50.42 33.78 3.25
C GLN A 211 50.91 32.67 4.23
N GLN A 212 52.23 32.44 4.29
CA GLN A 212 53.05 32.08 5.48
C GLN A 212 52.28 31.72 6.78
N GLU A 213 52.51 30.65 7.54
CA GLU A 213 53.72 29.86 7.88
C GLU A 213 53.25 28.58 8.65
N GLN A 214 54.04 27.68 9.26
CA GLN A 214 55.48 27.68 9.63
C GLN A 214 56.09 26.24 9.53
N GLU A 215 57.30 26.08 10.05
CA GLU A 215 58.20 24.92 10.08
C GLU A 215 57.90 23.89 11.19
N GLN A 216 57.90 22.58 10.87
CA GLN A 216 58.87 21.56 11.35
C GLN A 216 58.47 20.13 10.93
#